data_AF-A0A1Q5RXT1-F1
#
_entry.id   AF-A0A1Q5RXT1-F1
#
_cell.length_a   1.000
_cell.length_b   1.000
_cell.length_c   1.000
_cell.angle_alpha   90.00
_cell.angle_beta   90.00
_cell.angle_gamma   90.00
#
_symmetry.space_group_name_H-M   'P 1'
#
loop_
_entity.id
_entity.type
_entity.pdbx_description
1 polymer ?
#
loop_
_entity_poly.entity_id
_entity_poly.type
_entity_poly.pdbx_seq_one_letter_code
_entity_poly.pdbx_strand_id
1 'polypeptide(L)'
;MNVLPDANSDLMNSPEAVLEAPPTFAACLNAHGLYNTMQFVLRLSPRIHQLLDAVPSGVYPRGEVDGETIVAYSTYLHETVHWWQHIGSTTGLIVSLCYPAQAHANLDALKEVVRRTGLNKSLLKWAEDAARSGTPSTDEGIRNANTAVNNAIDVEFFKLFIMQPERAREINAEHYFECVGHSFRIAYTLALELIATAVDPDYVHIPDVTRWASHFDRLTSEQVEGFYYGTPIRVGPVGVRAIFEGQARFIQLQYLAFGSQKLDCATLGDAGYFEGIYGDAFRVFLKLTGAEWPDSIEDPLVGLFLLICDLAINPSAGFPCDIEDFHNFILDTDPGIRFGNLCLAAKQSPELWTAVQNYSREEYVAVSEALMAACEYDHSLRGLEEVARWPEKVPAISELMAEKETFAFGVANLPVRVVLSHFIAFSIDKLAHPEFFCWAGAWMAGPRTSDEVQKMFLRHLSIYADRGDKEGIYPRDIPGKDQASVFQTLNMFYGNNLVYDLTRQWILQNGPFKYDYSWLTENPPAKYAEWANKQFEKLYGAHPDAVNIL
;
A
#
# COMPACT_ATOMS: atom_id res chain seq x y z
N MET A 1 -45.72 5.47 -30.46
CA MET A 1 -44.86 5.96 -31.56
C MET A 1 -44.51 7.41 -31.26
N ASN A 2 -43.30 7.63 -30.77
CA ASN A 2 -42.52 8.87 -30.91
C ASN A 2 -41.10 8.50 -30.51
N VAL A 3 -40.24 8.51 -31.52
CA VAL A 3 -38.83 8.14 -31.50
C VAL A 3 -38.05 9.27 -30.83
N LEU A 4 -37.26 8.95 -29.80
CA LEU A 4 -36.28 9.88 -29.23
C LEU A 4 -35.13 10.05 -30.26
N PRO A 5 -34.71 11.27 -30.59
CA PRO A 5 -33.65 11.51 -31.56
C PRO A 5 -32.28 11.09 -31.02
N ASP A 6 -31.41 10.77 -31.97
CA ASP A 6 -30.06 10.24 -31.83
C ASP A 6 -29.27 10.78 -30.64
N ALA A 7 -28.72 9.83 -29.86
CA ALA A 7 -27.67 10.08 -28.90
C ALA A 7 -26.51 10.81 -29.60
N ASN A 8 -26.24 12.01 -29.12
CA ASN A 8 -25.14 12.84 -29.55
C ASN A 8 -23.84 12.02 -29.49
N SER A 9 -23.19 11.82 -30.64
CA SER A 9 -21.94 11.08 -30.81
C SER A 9 -20.72 11.74 -30.13
N ASP A 10 -20.93 12.84 -29.40
CA ASP A 10 -19.91 13.58 -28.66
C ASP A 10 -19.68 13.07 -27.22
N LEU A 11 -20.35 11.99 -26.80
CA LEU A 11 -20.13 11.34 -25.49
C LEU A 11 -19.06 10.22 -25.52
N MET A 12 -18.39 10.00 -26.66
CA MET A 12 -17.38 8.94 -26.84
C MET A 12 -15.93 9.44 -26.91
N ASN A 13 -15.70 10.75 -26.70
CA ASN A 13 -14.35 11.29 -26.51
C ASN A 13 -14.21 11.72 -25.06
N SER A 14 -14.02 10.78 -24.14
CA SER A 14 -13.36 11.10 -22.87
C SER A 14 -11.95 11.58 -23.22
N PRO A 15 -11.51 12.79 -22.82
CA PRO A 15 -10.12 13.19 -23.02
C PRO A 15 -9.24 12.14 -22.34
N GLU A 16 -8.29 11.57 -23.10
CA GLU A 16 -7.37 10.49 -22.71
C GLU A 16 -7.01 10.59 -21.22
N ALA A 17 -7.62 9.73 -20.39
CA ALA A 17 -7.33 9.68 -18.97
C ALA A 17 -6.10 8.79 -18.79
N VAL A 18 -5.07 9.30 -18.11
CA VAL A 18 -3.90 8.52 -17.71
C VAL A 18 -4.36 7.27 -16.98
N LEU A 19 -3.74 6.12 -17.26
CA LEU A 19 -4.03 4.89 -16.52
C LEU A 19 -3.71 5.12 -15.04
N GLU A 20 -4.70 4.94 -14.17
CA GLU A 20 -4.55 5.09 -12.72
C GLU A 20 -4.70 3.74 -12.01
N ALA A 21 -3.89 3.51 -10.98
CA ALA A 21 -4.02 2.32 -10.13
C ALA A 21 -5.21 2.45 -9.16
N PRO A 22 -5.99 1.39 -8.91
CA PRO A 22 -7.13 1.46 -8.01
C PRO A 22 -6.66 1.65 -6.54
N PRO A 23 -7.16 2.66 -5.81
CA PRO A 23 -6.69 2.94 -4.44
C PRO A 23 -7.41 2.11 -3.36
N THR A 24 -8.37 1.26 -3.72
CA THR A 24 -9.31 0.62 -2.79
C THR A 24 -9.18 -0.91 -2.75
N PHE A 25 -9.19 -1.44 -1.53
CA PHE A 25 -9.31 -2.85 -1.18
C PHE A 25 -10.62 -3.04 -0.42
N ALA A 26 -11.50 -3.92 -0.89
CA ALA A 26 -12.87 -4.01 -0.40
C ALA A 26 -13.14 -5.42 0.13
N ALA A 27 -13.77 -5.55 1.29
CA ALA A 27 -14.28 -6.84 1.76
C ALA A 27 -15.46 -7.33 0.90
N CYS A 28 -15.50 -8.65 0.68
CA CYS A 28 -16.54 -9.31 -0.10
C CYS A 28 -17.95 -9.06 0.48
N LEU A 29 -18.93 -8.95 -0.43
CA LEU A 29 -20.32 -8.48 -0.28
C LEU A 29 -20.57 -6.96 -0.38
N ASN A 30 -19.67 -6.15 -0.94
CA ASN A 30 -19.94 -4.74 -1.31
C ASN A 30 -20.55 -3.85 -0.20
N ALA A 31 -20.49 -4.25 1.07
CA ALA A 31 -21.32 -3.62 2.10
C ALA A 31 -20.75 -3.68 3.53
N HIS A 32 -19.53 -4.19 3.77
CA HIS A 32 -19.06 -4.45 5.14
C HIS A 32 -17.68 -3.92 5.54
N GLY A 33 -16.74 -3.71 4.61
CA GLY A 33 -15.44 -3.11 4.92
C GLY A 33 -14.67 -2.60 3.68
N LEU A 34 -13.80 -1.61 3.87
CA LEU A 34 -12.96 -1.00 2.82
C LEU A 34 -11.67 -0.40 3.42
N TYR A 35 -10.51 -0.71 2.84
CA TYR A 35 -9.28 0.05 3.04
C TYR A 35 -8.94 0.89 1.80
N ASN A 36 -8.57 2.16 2.01
CA ASN A 36 -8.13 3.05 0.94
C ASN A 36 -6.70 3.56 1.18
N THR A 37 -5.82 3.30 0.22
CA THR A 37 -4.37 3.55 0.31
C THR A 37 -3.99 5.02 0.21
N MET A 38 -4.81 5.85 -0.44
CA MET A 38 -4.61 7.30 -0.52
C MET A 38 -5.19 8.01 0.71
N GLN A 39 -6.25 7.44 1.30
CA GLN A 39 -6.93 8.00 2.47
C GLN A 39 -6.42 7.44 3.81
N PHE A 40 -5.63 6.38 3.80
CA PHE A 40 -5.12 5.69 5.00
C PHE A 40 -6.24 5.38 6.02
N VAL A 41 -7.38 4.92 5.52
CA VAL A 41 -8.58 4.73 6.34
C VAL A 41 -9.12 3.32 6.18
N LEU A 42 -9.48 2.74 7.32
CA LEU A 42 -10.25 1.51 7.43
C LEU A 42 -11.72 1.87 7.65
N ARG A 43 -12.62 1.37 6.80
CA ARG A 43 -14.07 1.55 6.94
C ARG A 43 -14.75 0.23 7.24
N LEU A 44 -15.76 0.24 8.09
CA LEU A 44 -16.59 -0.92 8.43
C LEU A 44 -18.07 -0.53 8.36
N SER A 45 -18.93 -1.48 8.00
CA SER A 45 -20.37 -1.21 8.03
C SER A 45 -20.88 -0.86 9.42
N PRO A 46 -21.95 -0.05 9.53
CA PRO A 46 -22.61 0.25 10.80
C PRO A 46 -22.98 -0.97 11.62
N ARG A 47 -23.39 -2.07 10.98
CA ARG A 47 -23.74 -3.32 11.67
C ARG A 47 -22.52 -3.95 12.35
N ILE A 48 -21.35 -3.93 11.68
CA ILE A 48 -20.12 -4.46 12.27
C ILE A 48 -19.70 -3.61 13.45
N HIS A 49 -19.72 -2.27 13.33
CA HIS A 49 -19.46 -1.37 14.46
C HIS A 49 -20.36 -1.68 15.66
N GLN A 50 -21.67 -1.82 15.45
CA GLN A 50 -22.60 -2.18 16.52
C GLN A 50 -22.27 -3.50 17.22
N LEU A 51 -21.86 -4.53 16.46
CA LEU A 51 -21.54 -5.84 17.01
C LEU A 51 -20.21 -5.80 17.78
N LEU A 52 -19.22 -5.07 17.29
CA LEU A 52 -17.92 -4.92 17.96
C LEU A 52 -18.04 -4.07 19.22
N ASP A 53 -18.79 -2.97 19.19
CA ASP A 53 -18.97 -2.08 20.35
C ASP A 53 -19.77 -2.74 21.48
N ALA A 54 -20.58 -3.75 21.15
CA ALA A 54 -21.38 -4.50 22.13
C ALA A 54 -20.54 -5.46 23.00
N VAL A 55 -19.32 -5.79 22.57
CA VAL A 55 -18.44 -6.73 23.28
C VAL A 55 -17.14 -6.01 23.68
N PRO A 56 -16.85 -5.87 24.98
CA PRO A 56 -15.60 -5.26 25.43
C PRO A 56 -14.37 -5.94 24.82
N SER A 57 -13.28 -5.20 24.61
CA SER A 57 -12.02 -5.83 24.19
C SER A 57 -11.53 -6.83 25.25
N GLY A 58 -11.26 -8.08 24.84
CA GLY A 58 -10.78 -9.11 25.75
C GLY A 58 -10.72 -10.50 25.12
N VAL A 59 -10.19 -11.46 25.88
CA VAL A 59 -10.22 -12.89 25.53
C VAL A 59 -11.44 -13.52 26.15
N TYR A 60 -12.23 -14.22 25.35
CA TYR A 60 -13.49 -14.82 25.77
C TYR A 60 -13.47 -16.36 25.67
N PRO A 61 -14.00 -17.07 26.67
CA PRO A 61 -14.27 -18.50 26.56
C PRO A 61 -15.21 -18.83 25.40
N ARG A 62 -15.07 -20.04 24.85
CA ARG A 62 -15.91 -20.53 23.75
C ARG A 62 -17.39 -20.53 24.16
N GLY A 63 -18.23 -19.92 23.34
CA GLY A 63 -19.68 -19.84 23.54
C GLY A 63 -20.15 -18.62 24.35
N GLU A 64 -19.25 -17.78 24.86
CA GLU A 64 -19.62 -16.51 25.51
C GLU A 64 -19.85 -15.37 24.52
N VAL A 65 -19.32 -15.50 23.30
CA VAL A 65 -19.55 -14.58 22.18
C VAL A 65 -20.44 -15.29 21.16
N ASP A 66 -21.48 -14.60 20.69
CA ASP A 66 -22.40 -15.15 19.70
C ASP A 66 -21.75 -15.25 18.30
N GLY A 67 -22.31 -16.12 17.45
CA GLY A 67 -21.74 -16.38 16.12
C GLY A 67 -21.76 -15.17 15.19
N GLU A 68 -22.72 -14.25 15.32
CA GLU A 68 -22.78 -13.05 14.49
C GLU A 68 -21.63 -12.10 14.85
N THR A 69 -21.34 -11.94 16.14
CA THR A 69 -20.20 -11.17 16.63
C THR A 69 -18.86 -11.78 16.21
N ILE A 70 -18.72 -13.11 16.23
CA ILE A 70 -17.50 -13.78 15.73
C ILE A 70 -17.29 -13.49 14.24
N VAL A 71 -18.34 -13.57 13.42
CA VAL A 71 -18.27 -13.25 11.99
C VAL A 71 -17.93 -11.77 11.77
N ALA A 72 -18.51 -10.86 12.54
CA ALA A 72 -18.18 -9.44 12.49
C ALA A 72 -16.71 -9.18 12.84
N TYR A 73 -16.19 -9.82 13.90
CA TYR A 73 -14.78 -9.72 14.28
C TYR A 73 -13.86 -10.27 13.20
N SER A 74 -14.24 -11.34 12.51
CA SER A 74 -13.46 -11.88 11.39
C SER A 74 -13.32 -10.86 10.24
N THR A 75 -14.37 -10.08 9.98
CA THR A 75 -14.35 -9.02 8.95
C THR A 75 -13.48 -7.87 9.40
N TYR A 76 -13.56 -7.50 10.67
CA TYR A 76 -12.67 -6.49 11.25
C TYR A 76 -11.19 -6.91 11.21
N LEU A 77 -10.90 -8.19 11.48
CA LEU A 77 -9.55 -8.75 11.35
C LEU A 77 -9.06 -8.66 9.90
N HIS A 78 -9.89 -9.02 8.93
CA HIS A 78 -9.57 -8.90 7.50
C HIS A 78 -9.13 -7.48 7.12
N GLU A 79 -9.91 -6.47 7.50
CA GLU A 79 -9.59 -5.07 7.22
C GLU A 79 -8.35 -4.58 8.00
N THR A 80 -8.14 -5.10 9.22
CA THR A 80 -6.94 -4.78 10.01
C THR A 80 -5.68 -5.36 9.35
N VAL A 81 -5.77 -6.53 8.71
CA VAL A 81 -4.67 -7.09 7.93
C VAL A 81 -4.34 -6.21 6.73
N HIS A 82 -5.32 -5.62 6.04
CA HIS A 82 -5.02 -4.65 4.97
C HIS A 82 -4.26 -3.44 5.48
N TRP A 83 -4.64 -2.91 6.65
CA TRP A 83 -3.85 -1.86 7.31
C TRP A 83 -2.40 -2.32 7.53
N TRP A 84 -2.18 -3.51 8.11
CA TRP A 84 -0.85 -4.07 8.34
C TRP A 84 -0.05 -4.27 7.05
N GLN A 85 -0.68 -4.75 5.99
CA GLN A 85 -0.03 -4.89 4.69
C GLN A 85 0.48 -3.54 4.19
N HIS A 86 -0.28 -2.46 4.33
CA HIS A 86 0.09 -1.14 3.82
C HIS A 86 1.09 -0.36 4.67
N ILE A 87 1.07 -0.53 5.99
CA ILE A 87 1.95 0.22 6.91
C ILE A 87 3.09 -0.61 7.48
N GLY A 88 2.98 -1.93 7.42
CA GLY A 88 3.87 -2.87 8.09
C GLY A 88 4.66 -3.76 7.14
N SER A 89 4.37 -3.73 5.83
CA SER A 89 5.20 -4.40 4.81
C SER A 89 6.02 -3.42 3.98
N THR A 90 7.16 -3.89 3.46
CA THR A 90 8.02 -3.10 2.58
C THR A 90 7.25 -2.60 1.36
N THR A 91 6.59 -3.51 0.62
CA THR A 91 5.82 -3.15 -0.57
C THR A 91 4.71 -2.17 -0.24
N GLY A 92 3.97 -2.43 0.85
CA GLY A 92 2.89 -1.56 1.29
C GLY A 92 3.36 -0.16 1.65
N LEU A 93 4.50 -0.03 2.33
CA LEU A 93 5.07 1.27 2.70
C LEU A 93 5.47 2.07 1.46
N ILE A 94 6.18 1.47 0.51
CA ILE A 94 6.60 2.15 -0.73
C ILE A 94 5.36 2.63 -1.51
N VAL A 95 4.34 1.79 -1.65
CA VAL A 95 3.08 2.14 -2.31
C VAL A 95 2.35 3.27 -1.59
N SER A 96 2.32 3.22 -0.26
CA SER A 96 1.70 4.24 0.58
C SER A 96 2.40 5.60 0.45
N LEU A 97 3.74 5.61 0.37
CA LEU A 97 4.53 6.83 0.26
C LEU A 97 4.55 7.42 -1.16
N CYS A 98 4.25 6.61 -2.20
CA CYS A 98 4.15 7.11 -3.57
C CYS A 98 3.18 8.29 -3.72
N TYR A 99 2.08 8.31 -2.97
CA TYR A 99 1.10 9.39 -3.04
C TYR A 99 1.61 10.74 -2.49
N PRO A 100 2.08 10.84 -1.22
CA PRO A 100 2.71 12.06 -0.75
C PRO A 100 3.98 12.42 -1.54
N ALA A 101 4.75 11.44 -2.01
CA ALA A 101 5.98 11.69 -2.76
C ALA A 101 5.74 12.49 -4.06
N GLN A 102 4.61 12.26 -4.74
CA GLN A 102 4.24 13.05 -5.93
C GLN A 102 4.08 14.55 -5.64
N ALA A 103 3.74 14.94 -4.40
CA ALA A 103 3.66 16.35 -4.02
C ALA A 103 4.99 16.90 -3.48
N HIS A 104 5.67 16.12 -2.65
CA HIS A 104 6.91 16.55 -1.99
C HIS A 104 8.09 16.62 -2.94
N ALA A 105 8.35 15.56 -3.71
CA ALA A 105 9.50 15.51 -4.60
C ALA A 105 9.39 16.48 -5.79
N ASN A 106 8.16 16.81 -6.17
CA ASN A 106 7.90 17.74 -7.28
C ASN A 106 7.72 19.19 -6.82
N LEU A 107 7.86 19.50 -5.52
CA LEU A 107 7.51 20.80 -4.95
C LEU A 107 8.24 21.96 -5.63
N ASP A 108 9.56 21.87 -5.77
CA ASP A 108 10.36 22.96 -6.34
C ASP A 108 10.12 23.11 -7.84
N ALA A 109 9.99 21.99 -8.56
CA ALA A 109 9.63 22.01 -9.98
C ALA A 109 8.27 22.67 -10.21
N LEU A 110 7.26 22.33 -9.41
CA LEU A 110 5.92 22.89 -9.50
C LEU A 110 5.89 24.39 -9.16
N LYS A 111 6.65 24.84 -8.16
CA LYS A 111 6.80 26.29 -7.88
C LYS A 111 7.40 27.03 -9.07
N GLU A 112 8.41 26.44 -9.71
CA GLU A 112 9.06 27.03 -10.87
C GLU A 112 8.11 27.09 -12.08
N VAL A 113 7.30 26.05 -12.31
CA VAL A 113 6.22 26.06 -13.32
C VAL A 113 5.26 27.22 -13.09
N VAL A 114 4.76 27.39 -11.86
CA VAL A 114 3.83 28.49 -11.53
C VAL A 114 4.48 29.85 -11.78
N ARG A 115 5.75 30.02 -11.37
CA ARG A 115 6.49 31.28 -11.54
C ARG A 115 6.70 31.64 -13.01
N ARG A 116 6.88 30.66 -13.88
CA ARG A 116 7.22 30.85 -15.30
C ARG A 116 6.01 30.93 -16.22
N THR A 117 5.01 30.09 -15.94
CA THR A 117 3.93 29.80 -16.89
C THR A 117 2.54 30.13 -16.33
N GLY A 118 2.47 30.47 -15.05
CA GLY A 118 1.21 30.53 -14.31
C GLY A 118 0.70 29.13 -13.94
N LEU A 119 -0.49 29.08 -13.34
CA LEU A 119 -1.14 27.84 -12.95
C LEU A 119 -1.96 27.31 -14.15
N ASN A 120 -1.49 26.25 -14.82
CA ASN A 120 -2.19 25.58 -15.93
C ASN A 120 -2.59 24.15 -15.53
N LYS A 121 -3.82 23.71 -15.84
CA LYS A 121 -4.32 22.35 -15.51
C LYS A 121 -5.01 21.68 -16.71
N SER A 122 -4.70 20.41 -17.03
CA SER A 122 -3.63 19.59 -16.42
C SER A 122 -2.24 20.05 -16.85
N LEU A 123 -1.24 19.85 -15.99
CA LEU A 123 0.16 20.12 -16.35
C LEU A 123 0.63 19.19 -17.47
N LEU A 124 0.15 17.95 -17.47
CA LEU A 124 0.33 16.97 -18.53
C LEU A 124 -0.09 17.53 -19.90
N LYS A 125 -1.37 17.93 -20.05
CA LYS A 125 -1.90 18.47 -21.30
C LYS A 125 -1.18 19.75 -21.71
N TRP A 126 -0.88 20.62 -20.74
CA TRP A 126 -0.11 21.83 -21.00
C TRP A 126 1.26 21.53 -21.61
N ALA A 127 2.00 20.58 -21.02
CA ALA A 127 3.33 20.20 -21.49
C ALA A 127 3.27 19.56 -22.89
N GLU A 128 2.27 18.73 -23.17
CA GLU A 128 2.03 18.17 -24.50
C GLU A 128 1.75 19.24 -25.55
N ASP A 129 0.82 20.16 -25.25
CA ASP A 129 0.41 21.20 -26.20
C ASP A 129 1.57 22.18 -26.47
N ALA A 130 2.38 22.49 -25.47
CA ALA A 130 3.58 23.31 -25.63
C ALA A 130 4.67 22.59 -26.46
N ALA A 131 4.87 21.28 -26.24
CA ALA A 131 5.78 20.48 -27.06
C ALA A 131 5.31 20.41 -28.53
N ARG A 132 4.01 20.17 -28.76
CA ARG A 132 3.40 20.17 -30.11
C ARG A 132 3.50 21.53 -30.81
N SER A 133 3.46 22.62 -30.04
CA SER A 133 3.63 23.99 -30.53
C SER A 133 5.10 24.36 -30.81
N GLY A 134 6.05 23.44 -30.58
CA GLY A 134 7.46 23.64 -30.88
C GLY A 134 8.26 24.34 -29.77
N THR A 135 7.72 24.45 -28.55
CA THR A 135 8.50 24.97 -27.42
C THR A 135 9.66 24.00 -27.13
N PRO A 136 10.93 24.48 -27.08
CA PRO A 136 12.06 23.61 -26.85
C PRO A 136 12.00 22.90 -25.49
N SER A 137 12.43 21.64 -25.44
CA SER A 137 12.57 20.89 -24.18
C SER A 137 13.65 21.45 -23.24
N THR A 138 14.43 22.43 -23.68
CA THR A 138 15.38 23.18 -22.85
C THR A 138 14.73 24.36 -22.13
N ASP A 139 13.51 24.75 -22.50
CA ASP A 139 12.73 25.76 -21.78
C ASP A 139 12.55 25.33 -20.32
N GLU A 140 12.81 26.23 -19.40
CA GLU A 140 12.80 25.91 -17.97
C GLU A 140 11.39 25.58 -17.45
N GLY A 141 10.35 26.22 -17.98
CA GLY A 141 8.96 25.90 -17.62
C GLY A 141 8.59 24.49 -18.08
N ILE A 142 8.94 24.14 -19.33
CA ILE A 142 8.71 22.80 -19.88
C ILE A 142 9.51 21.73 -19.16
N ARG A 143 10.78 21.98 -18.84
CA ARG A 143 11.62 21.03 -18.10
C ARG A 143 11.02 20.69 -16.74
N ASN A 144 10.65 21.71 -15.96
CA ASN A 144 10.07 21.49 -14.63
C ASN A 144 8.69 20.83 -14.72
N ALA A 145 7.88 21.17 -15.72
CA ALA A 145 6.61 20.49 -15.97
C ALA A 145 6.82 19.02 -16.29
N ASN A 146 7.74 18.69 -17.20
CA ASN A 146 8.07 17.32 -17.56
C ASN A 146 8.63 16.53 -16.37
N THR A 147 9.45 17.14 -15.50
CA THR A 147 9.89 16.48 -14.26
C THR A 147 8.71 16.07 -13.40
N ALA A 148 7.78 16.99 -13.12
CA ALA A 148 6.62 16.69 -12.28
C ALA A 148 5.67 15.65 -12.93
N VAL A 149 5.42 15.78 -14.23
CA VAL A 149 4.55 14.89 -15.00
C VAL A 149 5.14 13.48 -15.10
N ASN A 150 6.41 13.34 -15.51
CA ASN A 150 7.05 12.05 -15.66
C ASN A 150 7.13 11.32 -14.32
N ASN A 151 7.57 12.00 -13.27
CA ASN A 151 7.60 11.44 -11.92
C ASN A 151 6.22 10.92 -11.47
N ALA A 152 5.15 11.67 -11.74
CA ALA A 152 3.80 11.25 -11.38
C ALA A 152 3.33 10.05 -12.22
N ILE A 153 3.57 10.05 -13.54
CA ILE A 153 3.19 8.96 -14.43
C ILE A 153 3.96 7.68 -14.11
N ASP A 154 5.27 7.75 -13.90
CA ASP A 154 6.10 6.59 -13.56
C ASP A 154 5.69 5.94 -12.25
N VAL A 155 5.29 6.76 -11.25
CA VAL A 155 4.72 6.24 -10.01
C VAL A 155 3.41 5.50 -10.26
N GLU A 156 2.53 6.00 -11.15
CA GLU A 156 1.29 5.31 -11.49
C GLU A 156 1.54 4.04 -12.29
N PHE A 157 2.52 4.02 -13.21
CA PHE A 157 2.94 2.80 -13.90
C PHE A 157 3.51 1.76 -12.93
N PHE A 158 4.39 2.16 -12.00
CA PHE A 158 4.87 1.26 -10.95
C PHE A 158 3.72 0.61 -10.18
N LYS A 159 2.76 1.42 -9.69
CA LYS A 159 1.59 0.91 -8.98
C LYS A 159 0.76 -0.04 -9.85
N LEU A 160 0.53 0.31 -11.12
CA LEU A 160 -0.23 -0.53 -12.03
C LEU A 160 0.45 -1.87 -12.30
N PHE A 161 1.76 -1.90 -12.51
CA PHE A 161 2.50 -3.15 -12.72
C PHE A 161 2.37 -4.09 -11.54
N ILE A 162 2.61 -3.58 -10.32
CA ILE A 162 2.55 -4.44 -9.15
C ILE A 162 1.11 -4.80 -8.77
N MET A 163 0.12 -3.94 -8.99
CA MET A 163 -1.28 -4.20 -8.60
C MET A 163 -2.06 -5.00 -9.63
N GLN A 164 -1.83 -4.75 -10.91
CA GLN A 164 -2.60 -5.25 -12.04
C GLN A 164 -1.67 -5.69 -13.19
N PRO A 165 -0.81 -6.70 -12.98
CA PRO A 165 0.13 -7.18 -13.99
C PRO A 165 -0.55 -7.63 -15.30
N GLU A 166 -1.83 -8.02 -15.25
CA GLU A 166 -2.64 -8.33 -16.44
C GLU A 166 -2.79 -7.16 -17.42
N ARG A 167 -2.63 -5.92 -16.94
CA ARG A 167 -2.69 -4.69 -17.74
C ARG A 167 -1.35 -4.29 -18.37
N ALA A 168 -0.30 -5.09 -18.21
CA ALA A 168 1.02 -4.78 -18.75
C ALA A 168 1.04 -4.44 -20.25
N ARG A 169 0.14 -5.03 -21.06
CA ARG A 169 0.01 -4.69 -22.48
C ARG A 169 -0.55 -3.29 -22.72
N GLU A 170 -1.50 -2.86 -21.88
CA GLU A 170 -2.05 -1.50 -21.94
C GLU A 170 -0.95 -0.50 -21.56
N ILE A 171 -0.24 -0.77 -20.46
CA ILE A 171 0.86 0.10 -20.00
C ILE A 171 1.96 0.21 -21.07
N ASN A 172 2.33 -0.90 -21.71
CA ASN A 172 3.33 -0.90 -22.78
C ASN A 172 2.90 -0.12 -24.03
N ALA A 173 1.60 0.12 -24.21
CA ALA A 173 1.09 0.90 -25.34
C ALA A 173 1.07 2.41 -25.05
N GLU A 174 1.25 2.83 -23.80
CA GLU A 174 1.32 4.23 -23.40
C GLU A 174 2.61 4.87 -23.89
N HIS A 175 2.52 6.03 -24.54
CA HIS A 175 3.70 6.72 -25.10
C HIS A 175 4.64 7.29 -24.04
N TYR A 176 4.16 7.42 -22.79
CA TYR A 176 4.97 7.84 -21.65
C TYR A 176 5.75 6.72 -20.98
N PHE A 177 5.44 5.46 -21.29
CA PHE A 177 6.07 4.34 -20.62
C PHE A 177 7.47 4.08 -21.17
N GLU A 178 8.49 4.27 -20.32
CA GLU A 178 9.88 3.99 -20.65
C GLU A 178 10.18 2.49 -20.55
N CYS A 179 10.20 1.95 -19.33
CA CYS A 179 10.33 0.52 -19.05
C CYS A 179 9.99 0.24 -17.57
N VAL A 180 9.81 -1.05 -17.22
CA VAL A 180 9.44 -1.46 -15.84
C VAL A 180 10.49 -1.00 -14.84
N GLY A 181 11.77 -1.22 -15.14
CA GLY A 181 12.87 -0.83 -14.27
C GLY A 181 12.96 0.67 -14.03
N HIS A 182 12.58 1.49 -15.01
CA HIS A 182 12.49 2.94 -14.84
C HIS A 182 11.40 3.32 -13.84
N SER A 183 10.19 2.80 -14.00
CA SER A 183 9.08 3.09 -13.09
C SER A 183 9.37 2.62 -11.66
N PHE A 184 10.00 1.44 -11.48
CA PHE A 184 10.45 0.95 -10.17
C PHE A 184 11.51 1.87 -9.54
N ARG A 185 12.54 2.25 -10.32
CA ARG A 185 13.58 3.19 -9.87
C ARG A 185 12.96 4.48 -9.37
N ILE A 186 12.09 5.11 -10.17
CA ILE A 186 11.44 6.38 -9.80
C ILE A 186 10.61 6.21 -8.52
N ALA A 187 9.73 5.22 -8.45
CA ALA A 187 8.87 5.02 -7.28
C ALA A 187 9.68 4.82 -5.98
N TYR A 188 10.73 4.00 -6.01
CA TYR A 188 11.61 3.80 -4.85
C TYR A 188 12.42 5.05 -4.51
N THR A 189 13.03 5.72 -5.51
CA THR A 189 13.79 6.96 -5.28
C THR A 189 12.93 8.01 -4.59
N LEU A 190 11.73 8.29 -5.11
CA LEU A 190 10.86 9.31 -4.55
C LEU A 190 10.35 8.96 -3.14
N ALA A 191 10.04 7.69 -2.89
CA ALA A 191 9.62 7.23 -1.57
C ALA A 191 10.77 7.35 -0.54
N LEU A 192 11.99 6.96 -0.92
CA LEU A 192 13.15 7.00 -0.03
C LEU A 192 13.69 8.40 0.21
N GLU A 193 13.67 9.28 -0.79
CA GLU A 193 13.94 10.72 -0.60
C GLU A 193 12.99 11.33 0.44
N LEU A 194 11.70 10.94 0.38
CA LEU A 194 10.72 11.42 1.35
C LEU A 194 10.99 10.92 2.78
N ILE A 195 11.44 9.67 2.95
CA ILE A 195 11.86 9.16 4.26
C ILE A 195 13.14 9.84 4.72
N ALA A 196 14.16 9.92 3.87
CA ALA A 196 15.47 10.51 4.17
C ALA A 196 15.32 11.97 4.60
N THR A 197 14.56 12.79 3.87
CA THR A 197 14.30 14.18 4.26
C THR A 197 13.58 14.33 5.60
N ALA A 198 12.85 13.31 6.06
CA ALA A 198 12.15 13.33 7.35
C ALA A 198 13.04 12.90 8.53
N VAL A 199 13.97 11.96 8.33
CA VAL A 199 14.73 11.33 9.45
C VAL A 199 16.21 11.02 9.18
N ASP A 200 16.69 11.03 7.95
CA ASP A 200 18.08 10.71 7.59
C ASP A 200 18.55 11.47 6.33
N PRO A 201 18.69 12.81 6.38
CA PRO A 201 18.92 13.62 5.17
C PRO A 201 20.26 13.35 4.45
N ASP A 202 21.21 12.74 5.16
CA ASP A 202 22.55 12.42 4.64
C ASP A 202 22.69 10.95 4.21
N TYR A 203 21.59 10.17 4.22
CA TYR A 203 21.55 8.75 3.84
C TYR A 203 22.59 7.89 4.58
N VAL A 204 22.71 8.07 5.90
CA VAL A 204 23.67 7.31 6.71
C VAL A 204 23.17 5.89 6.97
N HIS A 205 21.86 5.71 7.08
CA HIS A 205 21.21 4.47 7.51
C HIS A 205 20.13 3.97 6.52
N ILE A 206 19.45 4.88 5.84
CA ILE A 206 18.50 4.55 4.77
C ILE A 206 19.27 4.44 3.44
N PRO A 207 18.87 3.55 2.51
CA PRO A 207 19.57 3.38 1.22
C PRO A 207 19.78 4.71 0.47
N ASP A 208 21.03 4.94 0.04
CA ASP A 208 21.45 6.19 -0.62
C ASP A 208 21.09 6.17 -2.10
N VAL A 209 19.88 6.64 -2.40
CA VAL A 209 19.34 6.67 -3.76
C VAL A 209 20.11 7.60 -4.70
N THR A 210 20.92 8.53 -4.16
CA THR A 210 21.74 9.44 -4.98
C THR A 210 22.82 8.68 -5.76
N ARG A 211 23.18 7.49 -5.28
CA ARG A 211 24.18 6.61 -5.92
C ARG A 211 23.60 5.70 -6.99
N TRP A 212 22.29 5.50 -7.00
CA TRP A 212 21.64 4.52 -7.88
C TRP A 212 21.68 4.91 -9.36
N ALA A 213 21.74 6.21 -9.66
CA ALA A 213 21.61 6.71 -11.04
C ALA A 213 22.60 6.05 -12.01
N SER A 214 23.88 6.02 -11.65
CA SER A 214 24.93 5.45 -12.50
C SER A 214 24.74 3.95 -12.75
N HIS A 215 24.18 3.22 -11.78
CA HIS A 215 23.91 1.79 -11.91
C HIS A 215 22.77 1.54 -12.88
N PHE A 216 21.64 2.24 -12.74
CA PHE A 216 20.51 2.09 -13.66
C PHE A 216 20.81 2.61 -15.07
N ASP A 217 21.59 3.69 -15.19
CA ASP A 217 22.05 4.20 -16.48
C ASP A 217 22.93 3.17 -17.20
N ARG A 218 23.76 2.43 -16.45
CA ARG A 218 24.52 1.29 -16.99
C ARG A 218 23.59 0.20 -17.51
N LEU A 219 22.60 -0.24 -16.74
CA LEU A 219 21.64 -1.28 -17.17
C LEU A 219 20.90 -0.88 -18.46
N THR A 220 20.55 0.41 -18.56
CA THR A 220 19.93 0.97 -19.77
C THR A 220 20.87 0.88 -20.96
N SER A 221 22.14 1.29 -20.78
CA SER A 221 23.15 1.26 -21.86
C SER A 221 23.53 -0.14 -22.32
N GLU A 222 23.49 -1.11 -21.39
CA GLU A 222 23.77 -2.53 -21.65
C GLU A 222 22.54 -3.27 -22.20
N GLN A 223 21.39 -2.60 -22.29
CA GLN A 223 20.11 -3.17 -22.71
C GLN A 223 19.72 -4.41 -21.90
N VAL A 224 19.89 -4.35 -20.58
CA VAL A 224 19.44 -5.40 -19.66
C VAL A 224 17.91 -5.47 -19.72
N GLU A 225 17.35 -6.68 -19.88
CA GLU A 225 15.91 -6.88 -19.97
C GLU A 225 15.17 -6.22 -18.79
N GLY A 226 14.12 -5.46 -19.09
CA GLY A 226 13.37 -4.68 -18.09
C GLY A 226 13.87 -3.25 -17.87
N PHE A 227 15.06 -2.87 -18.36
CA PHE A 227 15.71 -1.57 -18.07
C PHE A 227 15.98 -0.67 -19.28
N TYR A 228 15.41 -0.96 -20.45
CA TYR A 228 15.51 -0.10 -21.63
C TYR A 228 14.19 -0.03 -22.38
N TYR A 229 13.98 1.06 -23.13
CA TYR A 229 12.77 1.26 -23.91
C TYR A 229 12.49 0.12 -24.90
N GLY A 230 11.25 -0.38 -24.89
CA GLY A 230 10.81 -1.47 -25.77
C GLY A 230 11.33 -2.86 -25.39
N THR A 231 11.92 -3.01 -24.20
CA THR A 231 12.33 -4.30 -23.66
C THR A 231 11.13 -5.23 -23.38
N PRO A 232 11.29 -6.57 -23.44
CA PRO A 232 10.26 -7.49 -23.00
C PRO A 232 9.82 -7.21 -21.55
N ILE A 233 8.51 -7.20 -21.33
CA ILE A 233 7.93 -7.05 -20.00
C ILE A 233 7.72 -8.43 -19.40
N ARG A 234 8.37 -8.67 -18.26
CA ARG A 234 8.07 -9.79 -17.37
C ARG A 234 7.09 -9.33 -16.30
N VAL A 235 6.04 -10.11 -16.09
CA VAL A 235 5.03 -9.85 -15.08
C VAL A 235 4.93 -11.01 -14.11
N GLY A 236 4.63 -10.70 -12.85
CA GLY A 236 4.27 -11.71 -11.86
C GLY A 236 3.01 -12.49 -12.27
N PRO A 237 2.87 -13.75 -11.82
CA PRO A 237 1.67 -14.56 -12.08
C PRO A 237 0.41 -14.03 -11.38
N VAL A 238 0.57 -13.14 -10.40
CA VAL A 238 -0.50 -12.40 -9.71
C VAL A 238 0.01 -11.00 -9.33
N GLY A 239 -0.90 -10.04 -9.19
CA GLY A 239 -0.58 -8.73 -8.63
C GLY A 239 -0.67 -8.70 -7.10
N VAL A 240 -0.03 -7.72 -6.48
CA VAL A 240 -0.07 -7.46 -5.03
C VAL A 240 -1.49 -7.33 -4.52
N ARG A 241 -2.43 -6.87 -5.35
CA ARG A 241 -3.85 -6.82 -4.99
C ARG A 241 -4.40 -8.21 -4.65
N ALA A 242 -4.14 -9.21 -5.48
CA ALA A 242 -4.57 -10.58 -5.22
C ALA A 242 -3.83 -11.20 -4.03
N ILE A 243 -2.55 -10.86 -3.84
CA ILE A 243 -1.75 -11.34 -2.69
C ILE A 243 -2.31 -10.78 -1.39
N PHE A 244 -2.60 -9.47 -1.34
CA PHE A 244 -3.15 -8.79 -0.17
C PHE A 244 -4.53 -9.35 0.20
N GLU A 245 -5.43 -9.44 -0.78
CA GLU A 245 -6.79 -9.98 -0.60
C GLU A 245 -6.76 -11.46 -0.19
N GLY A 246 -5.89 -12.26 -0.82
CA GLY A 246 -5.70 -13.67 -0.48
C GLY A 246 -5.20 -13.86 0.95
N GLN A 247 -4.16 -13.12 1.35
CA GLN A 247 -3.62 -13.19 2.72
C GLN A 247 -4.67 -12.77 3.77
N ALA A 248 -5.34 -11.63 3.57
CA ALA A 248 -6.37 -11.16 4.49
C ALA A 248 -7.58 -12.10 4.56
N ARG A 249 -8.00 -12.67 3.43
CA ARG A 249 -9.11 -13.64 3.36
C ARG A 249 -8.76 -14.94 4.10
N PHE A 250 -7.59 -15.52 3.86
CA PHE A 250 -7.23 -16.78 4.50
C PHE A 250 -6.93 -16.61 5.99
N ILE A 251 -6.40 -15.45 6.43
CA ILE A 251 -6.33 -15.09 7.87
C ILE A 251 -7.74 -15.02 8.49
N GLN A 252 -8.68 -14.36 7.82
CA GLN A 252 -10.08 -14.33 8.29
C GLN A 252 -10.66 -15.73 8.44
N LEU A 253 -10.45 -16.59 7.44
CA LEU A 253 -10.95 -17.97 7.46
C LEU A 253 -10.28 -18.80 8.56
N GLN A 254 -8.97 -18.62 8.80
CA GLN A 254 -8.28 -19.25 9.93
C GLN A 254 -8.92 -18.86 11.26
N TYR A 255 -9.19 -17.58 11.47
CA TYR A 255 -9.86 -17.10 12.69
C TYR A 255 -11.21 -17.80 12.91
N LEU A 256 -12.02 -17.89 11.86
CA LEU A 256 -13.32 -18.55 11.93
C LEU A 256 -13.19 -20.06 12.22
N ALA A 257 -12.25 -20.74 11.55
CA ALA A 257 -12.01 -22.17 11.70
C ALA A 257 -11.54 -22.52 13.12
N PHE A 258 -10.57 -21.78 13.66
CA PHE A 258 -10.05 -22.02 15.01
C PHE A 258 -11.00 -21.52 16.12
N GLY A 259 -11.84 -20.52 15.85
CA GLY A 259 -12.73 -19.91 16.84
C GLY A 259 -14.10 -20.57 16.97
N SER A 260 -14.63 -21.14 15.89
CA SER A 260 -16.04 -21.57 15.83
C SER A 260 -16.15 -23.09 15.71
N GLN A 261 -15.76 -23.64 14.55
CA GLN A 261 -15.77 -25.06 14.18
C GLN A 261 -14.84 -25.26 12.97
N LYS A 262 -14.41 -26.50 12.73
CA LYS A 262 -13.66 -26.87 11.52
C LYS A 262 -14.44 -26.45 10.27
N LEU A 263 -13.82 -25.61 9.43
CA LEU A 263 -14.40 -25.15 8.19
C LEU A 263 -13.89 -25.97 7.01
N ASP A 264 -14.83 -26.61 6.33
CA ASP A 264 -14.61 -27.36 5.10
C ASP A 264 -14.47 -26.43 3.90
N CYS A 265 -13.41 -26.64 3.13
CA CYS A 265 -13.08 -25.80 1.98
C CYS A 265 -14.11 -25.92 0.85
N ALA A 266 -14.69 -27.09 0.62
CA ALA A 266 -15.71 -27.25 -0.43
C ALA A 266 -16.96 -26.42 -0.12
N THR A 267 -17.41 -26.48 1.13
CA THR A 267 -18.55 -25.70 1.64
C THR A 267 -18.29 -24.19 1.54
N LEU A 268 -17.08 -23.73 1.88
CA LEU A 268 -16.69 -22.33 1.72
C LEU A 268 -16.65 -21.91 0.24
N GLY A 269 -16.19 -22.81 -0.64
CA GLY A 269 -16.21 -22.61 -2.09
C GLY A 269 -17.62 -22.43 -2.64
N ASP A 270 -18.55 -23.31 -2.26
CA ASP A 270 -19.97 -23.22 -2.66
C ASP A 270 -20.66 -21.95 -2.14
N ALA A 271 -20.18 -21.41 -1.01
CA ALA A 271 -20.66 -20.15 -0.43
C ALA A 271 -19.96 -18.91 -1.00
N GLY A 272 -19.06 -19.07 -1.98
CA GLY A 272 -18.43 -17.97 -2.71
C GLY A 272 -17.22 -17.33 -2.01
N TYR A 273 -16.68 -17.91 -0.93
CA TYR A 273 -15.58 -17.31 -0.15
C TYR A 273 -14.26 -17.19 -0.92
N PHE A 274 -14.11 -17.93 -2.02
CA PHE A 274 -12.93 -17.91 -2.90
C PHE A 274 -13.21 -17.29 -4.27
N GLU A 275 -14.39 -16.71 -4.50
CA GLU A 275 -14.73 -16.11 -5.79
C GLU A 275 -13.93 -14.84 -6.07
N GLY A 276 -13.57 -14.63 -7.34
CA GLY A 276 -12.79 -13.48 -7.78
C GLY A 276 -11.49 -13.29 -7.00
N ILE A 277 -11.18 -12.03 -6.67
CA ILE A 277 -9.89 -11.61 -6.11
C ILE A 277 -9.52 -12.33 -4.80
N TYR A 278 -10.50 -12.80 -4.03
CA TYR A 278 -10.29 -13.46 -2.73
C TYR A 278 -9.68 -14.86 -2.83
N GLY A 279 -9.78 -15.51 -4.00
CA GLY A 279 -9.18 -16.83 -4.24
C GLY A 279 -8.08 -16.84 -5.30
N ASP A 280 -7.82 -15.72 -5.98
CA ASP A 280 -6.92 -15.67 -7.14
C ASP A 280 -5.49 -16.05 -6.79
N ALA A 281 -4.92 -15.45 -5.74
CA ALA A 281 -3.57 -15.79 -5.28
C ALA A 281 -3.47 -17.26 -4.85
N PHE A 282 -4.45 -17.79 -4.12
CA PHE A 282 -4.43 -19.17 -3.66
C PHE A 282 -4.53 -20.17 -4.83
N ARG A 283 -5.38 -19.89 -5.83
CA ARG A 283 -5.44 -20.69 -7.06
C ARG A 283 -4.11 -20.71 -7.81
N VAL A 284 -3.44 -19.57 -7.91
CA VAL A 284 -2.12 -19.50 -8.54
C VAL A 284 -1.07 -20.25 -7.72
N PHE A 285 -1.09 -20.11 -6.39
CA PHE A 285 -0.24 -20.88 -5.49
C PHE A 285 -0.39 -22.39 -5.74
N LEU A 286 -1.61 -22.94 -5.69
CA LEU A 286 -1.86 -24.36 -5.95
C LEU A 286 -1.40 -24.80 -7.35
N LYS A 287 -1.65 -23.96 -8.36
CA LYS A 287 -1.20 -24.23 -9.73
C LYS A 287 0.33 -24.30 -9.84
N LEU A 288 1.04 -23.39 -9.20
CA LEU A 288 2.50 -23.28 -9.29
C LEU A 288 3.21 -24.32 -8.42
N THR A 289 2.68 -24.62 -7.23
CA THR A 289 3.19 -25.70 -6.37
C THR A 289 2.86 -27.07 -6.92
N GLY A 290 1.73 -27.20 -7.61
CA GLY A 290 1.16 -28.48 -8.02
C GLY A 290 0.41 -29.19 -6.89
N ALA A 291 0.12 -28.49 -5.79
CA ALA A 291 -0.66 -29.02 -4.68
C ALA A 291 -2.16 -29.06 -5.03
N GLU A 292 -2.87 -29.98 -4.39
CA GLU A 292 -4.32 -30.07 -4.50
C GLU A 292 -5.01 -29.09 -3.54
N TRP A 293 -6.29 -28.79 -3.81
CA TRP A 293 -7.08 -27.97 -2.91
C TRP A 293 -7.23 -28.68 -1.56
N PRO A 294 -6.89 -28.04 -0.41
CA PRO A 294 -6.97 -28.70 0.88
C PRO A 294 -8.42 -28.87 1.33
N ASP A 295 -8.73 -29.92 2.07
CA ASP A 295 -10.08 -30.18 2.60
C ASP A 295 -10.50 -29.15 3.67
N SER A 296 -9.53 -28.55 4.36
CA SER A 296 -9.75 -27.74 5.56
C SER A 296 -8.89 -26.48 5.57
N ILE A 297 -9.41 -25.40 6.16
CA ILE A 297 -8.64 -24.15 6.35
C ILE A 297 -7.47 -24.33 7.34
N GLU A 298 -7.60 -25.26 8.27
CA GLU A 298 -6.54 -25.59 9.25
C GLU A 298 -5.37 -26.39 8.63
N ASP A 299 -5.45 -26.75 7.34
CA ASP A 299 -4.42 -27.53 6.66
C ASP A 299 -3.07 -26.78 6.60
N PRO A 300 -1.93 -27.46 6.88
CA PRO A 300 -0.60 -26.85 6.79
C PRO A 300 -0.30 -26.14 5.47
N LEU A 301 -0.91 -26.58 4.37
CA LEU A 301 -0.76 -25.97 3.05
C LEU A 301 -1.29 -24.52 3.02
N VAL A 302 -2.34 -24.22 3.79
CA VAL A 302 -2.84 -22.85 3.99
C VAL A 302 -1.82 -22.02 4.78
N GLY A 303 -1.20 -22.62 5.79
CA GLY A 303 -0.11 -21.99 6.54
C GLY A 303 1.08 -21.62 5.65
N LEU A 304 1.49 -22.51 4.75
CA LEU A 304 2.53 -22.26 3.75
C LEU A 304 2.13 -21.13 2.78
N PHE A 305 0.89 -21.13 2.28
CA PHE A 305 0.39 -20.06 1.41
C PHE A 305 0.48 -18.68 2.06
N LEU A 306 0.02 -18.57 3.31
CA LEU A 306 0.08 -17.30 4.06
C LEU A 306 1.52 -16.84 4.28
N LEU A 307 2.44 -17.77 4.55
CA LEU A 307 3.86 -17.46 4.66
C LEU A 307 4.44 -16.94 3.34
N ILE A 308 4.13 -17.59 2.21
CA ILE A 308 4.58 -17.11 0.89
C ILE A 308 4.03 -15.72 0.58
N CYS A 309 2.76 -15.45 0.93
CA CYS A 309 2.21 -14.09 0.80
C CYS A 309 3.00 -13.07 1.62
N ASP A 310 3.31 -13.40 2.88
CA ASP A 310 4.07 -12.52 3.76
C ASP A 310 5.50 -12.25 3.24
N LEU A 311 6.21 -13.29 2.79
CA LEU A 311 7.57 -13.15 2.25
C LEU A 311 7.61 -12.39 0.92
N ALA A 312 6.57 -12.55 0.08
CA ALA A 312 6.49 -11.88 -1.21
C ALA A 312 6.37 -10.36 -1.08
N ILE A 313 5.62 -9.87 -0.08
CA ILE A 313 5.33 -8.44 0.13
C ILE A 313 6.38 -7.71 0.99
N ASN A 314 7.38 -8.45 1.49
CA ASN A 314 8.46 -7.95 2.31
C ASN A 314 9.84 -8.15 1.64
N PRO A 315 10.09 -7.60 0.43
CA PRO A 315 11.44 -7.52 -0.08
C PRO A 315 12.35 -6.69 0.85
N SER A 316 13.64 -7.00 0.85
CA SER A 316 14.69 -6.25 1.54
C SER A 316 15.52 -5.37 0.59
N ALA A 317 15.61 -5.74 -0.69
CA ALA A 317 16.37 -5.03 -1.70
C ALA A 317 15.76 -3.66 -1.99
N GLY A 318 16.60 -2.63 -2.02
CA GLY A 318 16.20 -1.24 -2.22
C GLY A 318 15.51 -0.59 -1.02
N PHE A 319 14.82 -1.35 -0.18
CA PHE A 319 14.34 -0.92 1.13
C PHE A 319 13.98 -2.16 1.99
N PRO A 320 14.32 -2.20 3.29
CA PRO A 320 15.14 -1.25 4.04
C PRO A 320 16.65 -1.42 3.82
N CYS A 321 17.09 -2.45 3.10
CA CYS A 321 18.49 -2.65 2.75
C CYS A 321 18.80 -2.02 1.39
N ASP A 322 20.08 -1.75 1.13
CA ASP A 322 20.54 -1.25 -0.17
C ASP A 322 20.42 -2.33 -1.26
N ILE A 323 20.52 -1.92 -2.53
CA ILE A 323 20.48 -2.83 -3.68
C ILE A 323 21.86 -3.48 -3.84
N GLU A 324 21.94 -4.79 -3.62
CA GLU A 324 23.18 -5.55 -3.86
C GLU A 324 23.37 -5.89 -5.34
N ASP A 325 22.30 -6.31 -6.03
CA ASP A 325 22.31 -6.61 -7.46
C ASP A 325 21.23 -5.82 -8.23
N PHE A 326 21.69 -4.77 -8.92
CA PHE A 326 20.82 -3.94 -9.74
C PHE A 326 20.19 -4.70 -10.93
N HIS A 327 20.82 -5.77 -11.44
CA HIS A 327 20.23 -6.54 -12.56
C HIS A 327 18.95 -7.25 -12.15
N ASN A 328 18.91 -7.74 -10.91
CA ASN A 328 17.78 -8.47 -10.36
C ASN A 328 16.81 -7.58 -9.60
N PHE A 329 17.03 -6.26 -9.55
CA PHE A 329 16.20 -5.32 -8.76
C PHE A 329 14.69 -5.51 -8.96
N ILE A 330 14.22 -5.66 -10.20
CA ILE A 330 12.78 -5.91 -10.48
C ILE A 330 12.34 -7.26 -9.89
N LEU A 331 13.14 -8.32 -10.08
CA LEU A 331 12.83 -9.67 -9.60
C LEU A 331 12.87 -9.76 -8.07
N ASP A 332 13.70 -8.93 -7.44
CA ASP A 332 13.90 -8.88 -5.99
C ASP A 332 12.87 -8.02 -5.28
N THR A 333 12.16 -7.13 -5.99
CA THR A 333 11.23 -6.16 -5.39
C THR A 333 9.78 -6.30 -5.84
N ASP A 334 9.52 -6.84 -7.03
CA ASP A 334 8.16 -7.06 -7.51
C ASP A 334 7.49 -8.18 -6.69
N PRO A 335 6.42 -7.89 -5.92
CA PRO A 335 5.79 -8.85 -5.03
C PRO A 335 5.13 -10.01 -5.79
N GLY A 336 4.64 -9.77 -7.02
CA GLY A 336 4.05 -10.80 -7.86
C GLY A 336 5.10 -11.79 -8.35
N ILE A 337 6.23 -11.29 -8.82
CA ILE A 337 7.36 -12.13 -9.25
C ILE A 337 7.90 -12.94 -8.06
N ARG A 338 8.14 -12.29 -6.92
CA ARG A 338 8.58 -12.98 -5.68
C ARG A 338 7.62 -14.08 -5.27
N PHE A 339 6.31 -13.81 -5.27
CA PHE A 339 5.29 -14.82 -4.98
C PHE A 339 5.40 -16.03 -5.91
N GLY A 340 5.56 -15.79 -7.22
CA GLY A 340 5.75 -16.85 -8.21
C GLY A 340 6.99 -17.70 -7.94
N ASN A 341 8.12 -17.05 -7.68
CA ASN A 341 9.39 -17.72 -7.38
C ASN A 341 9.31 -18.56 -6.11
N LEU A 342 8.71 -18.02 -5.04
CA LEU A 342 8.51 -18.73 -3.77
C LEU A 342 7.57 -19.94 -3.94
N CYS A 343 6.52 -19.84 -4.76
CA CYS A 343 5.67 -20.99 -5.08
C CYS A 343 6.44 -22.08 -5.83
N LEU A 344 7.31 -21.69 -6.77
CA LEU A 344 8.16 -22.64 -7.50
C LEU A 344 9.23 -23.27 -6.61
N ALA A 345 9.77 -22.53 -5.64
CA ALA A 345 10.65 -23.09 -4.60
C ALA A 345 9.90 -24.12 -3.74
N ALA A 346 8.69 -23.80 -3.29
CA ALA A 346 7.84 -24.74 -2.55
C ALA A 346 7.49 -26.00 -3.35
N LYS A 347 7.41 -25.92 -4.69
CA LYS A 347 7.26 -27.11 -5.56
C LYS A 347 8.48 -28.02 -5.52
N GLN A 348 9.67 -27.44 -5.45
CA GLN A 348 10.93 -28.17 -5.43
C GLN A 348 11.22 -28.83 -4.07
N SER A 349 10.55 -28.35 -3.02
CA SER A 349 10.62 -28.85 -1.65
C SER A 349 9.23 -29.24 -1.09
N PRO A 350 8.61 -30.34 -1.57
CA PRO A 350 7.26 -30.75 -1.15
C PRO A 350 7.11 -31.01 0.35
N GLU A 351 8.20 -31.31 1.06
CA GLU A 351 8.22 -31.43 2.52
C GLU A 351 7.67 -30.18 3.23
N LEU A 352 7.85 -29.00 2.63
CA LEU A 352 7.37 -27.73 3.17
C LEU A 352 5.85 -27.64 3.21
N TRP A 353 5.13 -28.42 2.40
CA TRP A 353 3.66 -28.40 2.34
C TRP A 353 3.01 -28.85 3.65
N THR A 354 3.77 -29.57 4.49
CA THR A 354 3.29 -30.11 5.78
C THR A 354 4.03 -29.51 6.98
N ALA A 355 4.86 -28.49 6.76
CA ALA A 355 5.79 -27.97 7.77
C ALA A 355 5.16 -27.00 8.77
N VAL A 356 4.06 -26.32 8.42
CA VAL A 356 3.37 -25.37 9.30
C VAL A 356 2.24 -26.09 10.04
N GLN A 357 2.51 -26.60 11.24
CA GLN A 357 1.53 -27.37 12.01
C GLN A 357 1.05 -26.61 13.24
N ASN A 358 1.98 -25.96 13.93
CA ASN A 358 1.73 -25.30 15.21
C ASN A 358 1.57 -23.80 15.07
N TYR A 359 1.90 -23.23 13.90
CA TYR A 359 1.96 -21.80 13.62
C TYR A 359 2.95 -21.10 14.56
N SER A 360 4.12 -21.71 14.77
CA SER A 360 5.14 -21.23 15.71
C SER A 360 6.21 -20.36 15.06
N ARG A 361 6.96 -19.61 15.88
CA ARG A 361 8.09 -18.81 15.43
C ARG A 361 9.15 -19.68 14.74
N GLU A 362 9.43 -20.86 15.29
CA GLU A 362 10.40 -21.80 14.75
C GLU A 362 9.99 -22.31 13.37
N GLU A 363 8.69 -22.62 13.18
CA GLU A 363 8.16 -23.01 11.88
C GLU A 363 8.27 -21.85 10.87
N TYR A 364 7.94 -20.61 11.27
CA TYR A 364 8.11 -19.43 10.42
C TYR A 364 9.55 -19.28 9.95
N VAL A 365 10.51 -19.32 10.89
CA VAL A 365 11.93 -19.12 10.57
C VAL A 365 12.43 -20.25 9.69
N ALA A 366 12.18 -21.51 10.04
CA ALA A 366 12.70 -22.66 9.29
C ALA A 366 12.15 -22.73 7.86
N VAL A 367 10.84 -22.55 7.69
CA VAL A 367 10.21 -22.61 6.36
C VAL A 367 10.59 -21.40 5.52
N SER A 368 10.63 -20.20 6.11
CA SER A 368 11.07 -19.02 5.36
C SER A 368 12.53 -19.12 4.94
N GLU A 369 13.44 -19.54 5.81
CA GLU A 369 14.85 -19.73 5.47
C GLU A 369 15.03 -20.69 4.28
N ALA A 370 14.32 -21.82 4.28
CA ALA A 370 14.35 -22.78 3.17
C ALA A 370 13.86 -22.17 1.85
N LEU A 371 12.75 -21.44 1.88
CA LEU A 371 12.19 -20.78 0.69
C LEU A 371 13.09 -19.66 0.17
N MET A 372 13.60 -18.79 1.06
CA MET A 372 14.44 -17.66 0.69
C MET A 372 15.76 -18.14 0.09
N ALA A 373 16.39 -19.17 0.68
CA ALA A 373 17.62 -19.76 0.17
C ALA A 373 17.43 -20.39 -1.22
N ALA A 374 16.30 -21.06 -1.47
CA ALA A 374 15.98 -21.63 -2.77
C ALA A 374 15.73 -20.58 -3.87
N CYS A 375 15.35 -19.36 -3.49
CA CYS A 375 15.17 -18.23 -4.39
C CYS A 375 16.38 -17.30 -4.47
N GLU A 376 17.47 -17.59 -3.73
CA GLU A 376 18.64 -16.71 -3.59
C GLU A 376 18.28 -15.31 -3.05
N TYR A 377 17.21 -15.22 -2.27
CA TYR A 377 16.82 -13.99 -1.57
C TYR A 377 17.50 -13.89 -0.20
N ASP A 378 17.58 -12.67 0.31
CA ASP A 378 17.96 -12.40 1.68
C ASP A 378 17.12 -13.17 2.70
N HIS A 379 17.72 -13.48 3.85
CA HIS A 379 16.98 -14.07 4.96
C HIS A 379 15.75 -13.21 5.31
N SER A 380 14.60 -13.86 5.56
CA SER A 380 13.29 -13.21 5.74
C SER A 380 13.25 -12.16 6.86
N LEU A 381 14.12 -12.31 7.86
CA LEU A 381 14.24 -11.38 8.99
C LEU A 381 15.22 -10.23 8.76
N ARG A 382 16.08 -10.27 7.73
CA ARG A 382 17.16 -9.29 7.50
C ARG A 382 16.62 -7.85 7.44
N GLY A 383 15.54 -7.64 6.70
CA GLY A 383 14.93 -6.31 6.58
C GLY A 383 14.39 -5.80 7.92
N LEU A 384 13.72 -6.66 8.69
CA LEU A 384 13.17 -6.32 10.00
C LEU A 384 14.30 -6.00 11.00
N GLU A 385 15.40 -6.76 10.97
CA GLU A 385 16.58 -6.50 11.79
C GLU A 385 17.23 -5.14 11.50
N GLU A 386 17.27 -4.73 10.23
CA GLU A 386 17.81 -3.43 9.87
C GLU A 386 16.94 -2.29 10.42
N VAL A 387 15.63 -2.37 10.23
CA VAL A 387 14.67 -1.38 10.74
C VAL A 387 14.69 -1.32 12.27
N ALA A 388 14.77 -2.46 12.95
CA ALA A 388 14.77 -2.54 14.41
C ALA A 388 16.00 -1.85 15.05
N ARG A 389 17.09 -1.69 14.31
CA ARG A 389 18.31 -0.99 14.78
C ARG A 389 18.21 0.53 14.64
N TRP A 390 17.29 1.04 13.81
CA TRP A 390 17.22 2.47 13.52
C TRP A 390 16.95 3.36 14.73
N PRO A 391 16.03 3.03 15.68
CA PRO A 391 15.81 3.88 16.86
C PRO A 391 17.05 4.07 17.75
N GLU A 392 18.00 3.15 17.70
CA GLU A 392 19.25 3.21 18.45
C GLU A 392 20.36 3.95 17.69
N LYS A 393 20.35 3.87 16.36
CA LYS A 393 21.40 4.41 15.50
C LYS A 393 21.12 5.82 14.97
N VAL A 394 19.83 6.16 14.77
CA VAL A 394 19.41 7.40 14.11
C VAL A 394 18.67 8.28 15.13
N PRO A 395 19.28 9.38 15.61
CA PRO A 395 18.66 10.23 16.62
C PRO A 395 17.26 10.74 16.23
N ALA A 396 17.07 11.15 14.97
CA ALA A 396 15.78 11.61 14.47
C ALA A 396 14.71 10.50 14.46
N ILE A 397 15.10 9.23 14.33
CA ILE A 397 14.18 8.10 14.46
C ILE A 397 13.86 7.84 15.94
N SER A 398 14.84 7.97 16.84
CA SER A 398 14.58 7.90 18.29
C SER A 398 13.54 8.96 18.72
N GLU A 399 13.70 10.19 18.24
CA GLU A 399 12.74 11.28 18.43
C GLU A 399 11.37 10.95 17.81
N LEU A 400 11.36 10.40 16.59
CA LEU A 400 10.14 9.97 15.93
C LEU A 400 9.37 8.90 16.73
N MET A 401 10.08 7.95 17.34
CA MET A 401 9.47 6.94 18.20
C MET A 401 8.89 7.55 19.47
N ALA A 402 9.52 8.58 20.04
CA ALA A 402 8.96 9.34 21.16
C ALA A 402 7.69 10.15 20.75
N GLU A 403 7.67 10.71 19.55
CA GLU A 403 6.47 11.36 18.99
C GLU A 403 5.32 10.36 18.84
N LYS A 404 5.59 9.15 18.33
CA LYS A 404 4.60 8.08 18.26
C LYS A 404 4.06 7.70 19.65
N GLU A 405 4.92 7.68 20.66
CA GLU A 405 4.48 7.36 22.02
C GLU A 405 3.62 8.45 22.66
N THR A 406 3.73 9.69 22.23
CA THR A 406 2.90 10.80 22.76
C THR A 406 1.77 11.19 21.83
N PHE A 407 1.80 10.74 20.57
CA PHE A 407 1.01 11.26 19.45
C PHE A 407 1.24 12.77 19.17
N ALA A 408 2.30 13.37 19.72
CA ALA A 408 2.63 14.78 19.52
C ALA A 408 3.67 14.93 18.41
N PHE A 409 3.27 14.63 17.17
CA PHE A 409 4.17 14.68 16.01
C PHE A 409 4.57 16.10 15.61
N GLY A 410 5.81 16.25 15.15
CA GLY A 410 6.30 17.48 14.52
C GLY A 410 5.52 17.84 13.25
N VAL A 411 5.42 19.14 12.97
CA VAL A 411 4.62 19.68 11.85
C VAL A 411 5.21 19.35 10.48
N ALA A 412 6.54 19.34 10.38
CA ALA A 412 7.27 19.07 9.15
C ALA A 412 7.14 17.60 8.77
N ASN A 413 6.73 17.33 7.53
CA ASN A 413 6.55 15.98 6.99
C ASN A 413 5.67 15.06 7.86
N LEU A 414 4.70 15.63 8.59
CA LEU A 414 3.89 14.89 9.57
C LEU A 414 3.30 13.57 9.02
N PRO A 415 2.69 13.52 7.82
CA PRO A 415 2.15 12.26 7.31
C PRO A 415 3.20 11.16 7.16
N VAL A 416 4.40 11.52 6.71
CA VAL A 416 5.53 10.61 6.52
C VAL A 416 6.02 10.10 7.88
N ARG A 417 6.19 11.01 8.85
CA ARG A 417 6.58 10.68 10.22
C ARG A 417 5.58 9.70 10.86
N VAL A 418 4.28 9.98 10.75
CA VAL A 418 3.23 9.10 11.26
C VAL A 418 3.34 7.71 10.65
N VAL A 419 3.35 7.60 9.31
CA VAL A 419 3.41 6.31 8.62
C VAL A 419 4.70 5.54 8.94
N LEU A 420 5.86 6.20 8.89
CA LEU A 420 7.16 5.60 9.16
C LEU A 420 7.28 5.09 10.60
N SER A 421 6.78 5.84 11.58
CA SER A 421 6.81 5.42 12.98
C SER A 421 5.98 4.15 13.23
N HIS A 422 4.87 3.99 12.52
CA HIS A 422 4.05 2.78 12.58
C HIS A 422 4.72 1.61 11.88
N PHE A 423 5.36 1.83 10.74
CA PHE A 423 6.19 0.82 10.07
C PHE A 423 7.33 0.31 10.97
N ILE A 424 8.04 1.21 11.64
CA ILE A 424 9.13 0.83 12.55
C ILE A 424 8.60 0.02 13.74
N ALA A 425 7.54 0.51 14.40
CA ALA A 425 6.94 -0.22 15.53
C ALA A 425 6.44 -1.61 15.12
N PHE A 426 5.80 -1.71 13.95
CA PHE A 426 5.34 -2.97 13.39
C PHE A 426 6.51 -3.91 13.09
N SER A 427 7.59 -3.39 12.49
CA SER A 427 8.79 -4.17 12.15
C SER A 427 9.48 -4.74 13.39
N ILE A 428 9.57 -3.95 14.47
CA ILE A 428 10.13 -4.38 15.76
C ILE A 428 9.32 -5.53 16.37
N ASP A 429 8.01 -5.37 16.45
CA ASP A 429 7.14 -6.41 17.01
C ASP A 429 7.08 -7.64 16.09
N LYS A 430 7.11 -7.46 14.77
CA LYS A 430 7.16 -8.57 13.79
C LYS A 430 8.48 -9.33 13.82
N LEU A 431 9.61 -8.67 14.11
CA LEU A 431 10.88 -9.37 14.33
C LEU A 431 10.81 -10.30 15.54
N ALA A 432 10.13 -9.87 16.60
CA ALA A 432 9.95 -10.65 17.82
C ALA A 432 8.94 -11.79 17.64
N HIS A 433 7.82 -11.52 16.96
CA HIS A 433 6.66 -12.41 16.80
C HIS A 433 6.22 -12.57 15.35
N PRO A 434 7.08 -13.03 14.43
CA PRO A 434 6.72 -13.12 13.01
C PRO A 434 5.53 -14.06 12.76
N GLU A 435 5.39 -15.11 13.57
CA GLU A 435 4.30 -16.08 13.52
C GLU A 435 2.93 -15.44 13.77
N PHE A 436 2.86 -14.42 14.63
CA PHE A 436 1.61 -13.72 14.92
C PHE A 436 1.16 -12.92 13.70
N PHE A 437 2.05 -12.15 13.08
CA PHE A 437 1.68 -11.31 11.94
C PHE A 437 1.45 -12.12 10.65
N CYS A 438 2.14 -13.25 10.50
CA CYS A 438 1.94 -14.16 9.36
C CYS A 438 0.63 -14.94 9.46
N TRP A 439 0.28 -15.44 10.65
CA TRP A 439 -0.87 -16.33 10.86
C TRP A 439 -1.82 -15.80 11.94
N ALA A 440 -2.14 -14.50 11.86
CA ALA A 440 -2.93 -13.81 12.86
C ALA A 440 -4.28 -14.48 13.15
N GLY A 441 -4.90 -15.11 12.14
CA GLY A 441 -6.15 -15.83 12.34
C GLY A 441 -6.02 -17.00 13.31
N ALA A 442 -4.92 -17.75 13.21
CA ALA A 442 -4.63 -18.86 14.12
C ALA A 442 -4.26 -18.41 15.54
N TRP A 443 -3.70 -17.21 15.68
CA TRP A 443 -3.31 -16.65 16.98
C TRP A 443 -4.41 -15.86 17.68
N MET A 444 -5.34 -15.27 16.92
CA MET A 444 -6.48 -14.52 17.43
C MET A 444 -7.66 -15.41 17.85
N ALA A 445 -7.55 -16.73 17.68
CA ALA A 445 -8.57 -17.69 18.04
C ALA A 445 -7.99 -19.01 18.59
N GLY A 446 -8.84 -19.80 19.26
CA GLY A 446 -8.45 -21.11 19.78
C GLY A 446 -7.42 -21.04 20.92
N PRO A 447 -6.60 -22.08 21.12
CA PRO A 447 -5.73 -22.20 22.30
C PRO A 447 -4.50 -21.27 22.28
N ARG A 448 -4.25 -20.58 21.16
CA ARG A 448 -3.10 -19.67 21.01
C ARG A 448 -3.40 -18.25 21.48
N THR A 449 -4.68 -17.91 21.66
CA THR A 449 -5.07 -16.57 22.08
C THR A 449 -4.72 -16.33 23.55
N SER A 450 -4.23 -15.13 23.86
CA SER A 450 -3.90 -14.70 25.22
C SER A 450 -4.05 -13.18 25.34
N ASP A 451 -3.99 -12.66 26.57
CA ASP A 451 -4.02 -11.22 26.82
C ASP A 451 -2.83 -10.50 26.17
N GLU A 452 -1.68 -11.15 26.06
CA GLU A 452 -0.50 -10.62 25.37
C GLU A 452 -0.75 -10.51 23.86
N VAL A 453 -1.36 -11.53 23.25
CA VAL A 453 -1.75 -11.51 21.83
C VAL A 453 -2.74 -10.38 21.58
N GLN A 454 -3.74 -10.24 22.45
CA GLN A 454 -4.71 -9.15 22.33
C GLN A 454 -4.05 -7.77 22.47
N LYS A 455 -3.12 -7.59 23.43
CA LYS A 455 -2.37 -6.33 23.57
C LYS A 455 -1.52 -6.02 22.33
N MET A 456 -0.90 -7.03 21.74
CA MET A 456 -0.12 -6.88 20.51
C MET A 456 -1.02 -6.49 19.32
N PHE A 457 -2.16 -7.15 19.16
CA PHE A 457 -3.17 -6.78 18.16
C PHE A 457 -3.65 -5.33 18.32
N LEU A 458 -4.03 -4.93 19.54
CA LEU A 458 -4.53 -3.59 19.85
C LEU A 458 -3.48 -2.49 19.60
N ARG A 459 -2.18 -2.79 19.72
CA ARG A 459 -1.09 -1.84 19.47
C ARG A 459 -0.96 -1.46 17.99
N HIS A 460 -1.38 -2.35 17.09
CA HIS A 460 -1.19 -2.22 15.64
C HIS A 460 -2.50 -1.95 14.88
N LEU A 461 -3.53 -1.46 15.56
CA LEU A 461 -4.77 -1.07 14.88
C LEU A 461 -4.58 0.15 13.97
N SER A 462 -5.46 0.27 12.97
CA SER A 462 -5.55 1.47 12.13
C SER A 462 -5.79 2.71 12.99
N ILE A 463 -5.05 3.78 12.74
CA ILE A 463 -5.16 5.04 13.51
C ILE A 463 -6.53 5.70 13.29
N TYR A 464 -7.07 5.55 12.09
CA TYR A 464 -8.29 6.20 11.63
C TYR A 464 -9.31 5.18 11.17
N ALA A 465 -10.56 5.37 11.58
CA ALA A 465 -11.70 4.56 11.16
C ALA A 465 -12.96 5.40 11.00
N ASP A 466 -13.94 4.87 10.29
CA ASP A 466 -15.31 5.37 10.36
C ASP A 466 -15.97 4.96 11.69
N ARG A 467 -17.19 5.46 11.93
CA ARG A 467 -18.01 5.10 13.09
C ARG A 467 -19.36 4.58 12.62
N GLY A 468 -19.93 3.63 13.35
CA GLY A 468 -21.23 3.06 12.99
C GLY A 468 -22.40 4.04 13.08
N ASP A 469 -22.25 5.12 13.85
CA ASP A 469 -23.27 6.16 14.04
C ASP A 469 -23.05 7.40 13.16
N LYS A 470 -21.89 7.53 12.48
CA LYS A 470 -21.52 8.73 11.73
C LYS A 470 -20.71 8.49 10.46
N GLU A 471 -21.03 9.21 9.39
CA GLU A 471 -20.25 9.21 8.16
C GLU A 471 -18.95 10.06 8.28
N GLY A 472 -17.81 9.53 7.84
CA GLY A 472 -16.54 10.26 7.84
C GLY A 472 -15.45 9.55 8.63
N ILE A 473 -14.37 10.28 8.92
CA ILE A 473 -13.16 9.69 9.50
C ILE A 473 -12.90 10.25 10.89
N TYR A 474 -12.67 9.34 11.83
CA TYR A 474 -12.43 9.64 13.22
C TYR A 474 -11.15 8.99 13.70
N PRO A 475 -10.45 9.62 14.65
CA PRO A 475 -9.36 8.94 15.32
C PRO A 475 -9.97 7.82 16.17
N ARG A 476 -9.33 6.66 16.18
CA ARG A 476 -9.65 5.64 17.18
C ARG A 476 -9.28 6.15 18.56
N ASP A 477 -9.97 5.66 19.58
CA ASP A 477 -9.52 5.88 20.94
C ASP A 477 -8.22 5.10 21.15
N ILE A 478 -7.13 5.81 21.45
CA ILE A 478 -5.81 5.21 21.64
C ILE A 478 -5.51 5.25 23.14
N PRO A 479 -5.60 4.11 23.85
CA PRO A 479 -5.44 4.07 25.29
C PRO A 479 -4.12 4.70 25.75
N GLY A 480 -4.21 5.59 26.74
CA GLY A 480 -3.04 6.26 27.33
C GLY A 480 -2.46 7.42 26.51
N LYS A 481 -3.08 7.84 25.40
CA LYS A 481 -2.64 9.00 24.62
C LYS A 481 -3.50 10.23 24.92
N ASP A 482 -2.88 11.41 24.78
CA ASP A 482 -3.62 12.67 24.90
C ASP A 482 -4.55 12.87 23.70
N GLN A 483 -5.84 13.04 23.99
CA GLN A 483 -6.87 13.13 22.95
C GLN A 483 -6.70 14.39 22.09
N ALA A 484 -6.17 15.49 22.64
CA ALA A 484 -5.93 16.70 21.87
C ALA A 484 -4.78 16.50 20.87
N SER A 485 -3.68 15.85 21.28
CA SER A 485 -2.60 15.45 20.39
C SER A 485 -3.09 14.53 19.27
N VAL A 486 -3.86 13.49 19.58
CA VAL A 486 -4.44 12.58 18.58
C VAL A 486 -5.30 13.34 17.56
N PHE A 487 -6.18 14.24 18.03
CA PHE A 487 -7.02 15.04 17.14
C PHE A 487 -6.22 16.02 16.28
N GLN A 488 -5.17 16.62 16.83
CA GLN A 488 -4.27 17.52 16.10
C GLN A 488 -3.54 16.78 14.99
N THR A 489 -2.96 15.61 15.29
CA THR A 489 -2.29 14.75 14.30
C THR A 489 -3.24 14.36 13.18
N LEU A 490 -4.48 13.95 13.50
CA LEU A 490 -5.49 13.64 12.50
C LEU A 490 -5.77 14.82 11.56
N ASN A 491 -6.05 16.00 12.13
CA ASN A 491 -6.38 17.19 11.35
C ASN A 491 -5.24 17.58 10.41
N MET A 492 -4.00 17.51 10.89
CA MET A 492 -2.82 17.83 10.09
C MET A 492 -2.53 16.76 9.04
N PHE A 493 -2.72 15.48 9.38
CA PHE A 493 -2.53 14.36 8.48
C PHE A 493 -3.49 14.48 7.28
N TYR A 494 -4.79 14.59 7.55
CA TYR A 494 -5.79 14.71 6.48
C TYR A 494 -5.71 16.05 5.76
N GLY A 495 -5.33 17.13 6.45
CA GLY A 495 -5.01 18.38 5.78
C GLY A 495 -3.96 18.20 4.69
N ASN A 496 -2.83 17.55 4.99
CA ASN A 496 -1.82 17.30 3.96
C ASN A 496 -2.35 16.41 2.82
N ASN A 497 -3.17 15.39 3.12
CA ASN A 497 -3.79 14.55 2.08
C ASN A 497 -4.66 15.35 1.10
N LEU A 498 -5.39 16.38 1.56
CA LEU A 498 -6.15 17.26 0.65
C LEU A 498 -5.23 17.99 -0.34
N VAL A 499 -4.05 18.42 0.12
CA VAL A 499 -3.07 19.07 -0.77
C VAL A 499 -2.47 18.07 -1.75
N TYR A 500 -2.15 16.85 -1.29
CA TYR A 500 -1.65 15.80 -2.18
C TYR A 500 -2.65 15.45 -3.30
N ASP A 501 -3.94 15.42 -2.97
CA ASP A 501 -5.02 15.24 -3.93
C ASP A 501 -5.02 16.36 -4.98
N LEU A 502 -5.07 17.62 -4.54
CA LEU A 502 -5.04 18.75 -5.46
C LEU A 502 -3.78 18.76 -6.32
N THR A 503 -2.61 18.44 -5.77
CA THR A 503 -1.37 18.37 -6.55
C THR A 503 -1.42 17.28 -7.61
N ARG A 504 -1.90 16.08 -7.28
CA ARG A 504 -2.06 15.00 -8.28
C ARG A 504 -3.07 15.38 -9.35
N GLN A 505 -4.21 15.97 -8.97
CA GLN A 505 -5.20 16.48 -9.93
C GLN A 505 -4.61 17.55 -10.85
N TRP A 506 -3.78 18.45 -10.32
CA TRP A 506 -3.13 19.49 -11.10
C TRP A 506 -2.18 18.89 -12.14
N ILE A 507 -1.37 17.91 -11.74
CA ILE A 507 -0.39 17.29 -12.64
C ILE A 507 -1.09 16.50 -13.74
N LEU A 508 -2.00 15.58 -13.38
CA LEU A 508 -2.47 14.53 -14.28
C LEU A 508 -3.88 14.73 -14.83
N GLN A 509 -4.77 15.45 -14.14
CA GLN A 509 -6.20 15.42 -14.46
C GLN A 509 -6.68 16.68 -15.19
N ASN A 510 -7.32 16.47 -16.34
CA ASN A 510 -7.92 17.55 -17.12
C ASN A 510 -9.15 18.15 -16.42
N GLY A 511 -9.55 19.36 -16.85
CA GLY A 511 -10.71 20.06 -16.32
C GLY A 511 -10.47 20.74 -14.95
N PRO A 512 -11.53 21.25 -14.29
CA PRO A 512 -11.41 21.97 -13.01
C PRO A 512 -10.95 21.07 -11.87
N PHE A 513 -10.48 21.67 -10.77
CA PHE A 513 -10.25 20.97 -9.51
C PHE A 513 -11.57 20.42 -8.94
N LYS A 514 -11.52 19.19 -8.43
CA LYS A 514 -12.63 18.52 -7.76
C LYS A 514 -12.35 18.48 -6.27
N TYR A 515 -13.34 18.88 -5.47
CA TYR A 515 -13.25 18.95 -4.01
C TYR A 515 -14.21 17.95 -3.36
N ASP A 516 -14.13 16.68 -3.78
CA ASP A 516 -14.94 15.62 -3.19
C ASP A 516 -14.29 15.12 -1.89
N TYR A 517 -14.56 15.84 -0.80
CA TYR A 517 -14.09 15.51 0.55
C TYR A 517 -15.20 14.97 1.44
N SER A 518 -16.30 14.51 0.83
CA SER A 518 -17.44 13.88 1.54
C SER A 518 -17.01 12.66 2.34
N TRP A 519 -15.95 12.00 1.90
CA TRP A 519 -15.35 10.86 2.56
C TRP A 519 -14.71 11.20 3.92
N LEU A 520 -14.36 12.46 4.21
CA LEU A 520 -13.70 12.88 5.45
C LEU A 520 -14.70 13.18 6.59
N THR A 521 -15.93 13.61 6.28
CA THR A 521 -16.91 14.04 7.28
C THR A 521 -18.35 14.05 6.73
N GLU A 522 -19.35 13.84 7.61
CA GLU A 522 -20.81 13.78 7.32
C GLU A 522 -21.40 14.92 6.49
N ASN A 523 -20.72 16.05 6.37
CA ASN A 523 -21.07 17.13 5.45
C ASN A 523 -19.79 17.92 5.23
N PRO A 524 -19.03 17.72 4.14
CA PRO A 524 -17.79 18.44 3.92
C PRO A 524 -18.14 19.92 3.77
N PRO A 525 -17.86 20.78 4.76
CA PRO A 525 -18.25 22.17 4.63
C PRO A 525 -17.32 22.80 3.58
N ALA A 526 -17.78 23.85 2.91
CA ALA A 526 -16.95 24.68 2.02
C ALA A 526 -15.58 25.04 2.65
N LYS A 527 -15.50 25.05 3.99
CA LYS A 527 -14.29 25.21 4.79
C LYS A 527 -13.13 24.25 4.42
N TYR A 528 -13.38 23.01 4.00
CA TYR A 528 -12.29 22.08 3.64
C TYR A 528 -11.70 22.40 2.27
N ALA A 529 -12.56 22.75 1.29
CA ALA A 529 -12.10 23.28 0.01
C ALA A 529 -11.32 24.60 0.21
N GLU A 530 -11.85 25.51 1.03
CA GLU A 530 -11.17 26.76 1.37
C GLU A 530 -9.82 26.52 2.07
N TRP A 531 -9.77 25.58 3.02
CA TRP A 531 -8.53 25.22 3.70
C TRP A 531 -7.52 24.60 2.74
N ALA A 532 -7.95 23.68 1.88
CA ALA A 532 -7.10 23.03 0.88
C ALA A 532 -6.53 24.05 -0.11
N ASN A 533 -7.38 24.99 -0.57
CA ASN A 533 -6.96 26.10 -1.42
C ASN A 533 -5.92 26.99 -0.75
N LYS A 534 -6.12 27.36 0.52
CA LYS A 534 -5.17 28.16 1.30
C LYS A 534 -3.83 27.46 1.47
N GLN A 535 -3.81 26.14 1.71
CA GLN A 535 -2.55 25.41 1.80
C GLN A 535 -1.88 25.25 0.43
N PHE A 536 -2.65 24.96 -0.61
CA PHE A 536 -2.14 24.90 -1.98
C PHE A 536 -1.49 26.22 -2.40
N GLU A 537 -2.17 27.35 -2.15
CA GLU A 537 -1.64 28.69 -2.40
C GLU A 537 -0.38 28.97 -1.58
N LYS A 538 -0.38 28.62 -0.29
CA LYS A 538 0.81 28.76 0.56
C LYS A 538 1.99 27.93 0.05
N LEU A 539 1.72 26.75 -0.51
CA LEU A 539 2.75 25.82 -0.97
C LEU A 539 3.32 26.23 -2.33
N TYR A 540 2.47 26.59 -3.29
CA TYR A 540 2.86 26.83 -4.69
C TYR A 540 2.84 28.31 -5.11
N GLY A 541 2.29 29.20 -4.30
CA GLY A 541 2.21 30.64 -4.57
C GLY A 541 1.08 31.05 -5.52
N ALA A 542 0.15 30.16 -5.84
CA ALA A 542 -1.02 30.44 -6.68
C ALA A 542 -2.28 29.76 -6.13
N HIS A 543 -3.38 30.51 -6.10
CA HIS A 543 -4.68 29.99 -5.67
C HIS A 543 -5.29 29.08 -6.76
N PRO A 544 -5.90 27.92 -6.42
CA PRO A 544 -6.52 27.02 -7.40
C PRO A 544 -7.54 27.69 -8.34
N ASP A 545 -8.32 28.67 -7.86
CA ASP A 545 -9.27 29.42 -8.70
C ASP A 545 -8.61 30.31 -9.78
N ALA A 546 -7.30 30.57 -9.68
CA ALA A 546 -6.55 31.30 -10.70
C ALA A 546 -6.07 30.39 -11.85
N VAL A 547 -6.44 29.11 -11.84
CA VAL A 547 -6.00 28.13 -12.83
C VAL A 547 -6.55 28.44 -14.23
N ASN A 548 -5.67 28.35 -15.21
CA ASN A 548 -6.05 28.26 -16.61
C ASN A 548 -6.42 26.80 -16.94
N ILE A 549 -7.69 26.56 -17.25
CA ILE A 549 -8.21 25.22 -17.58
C ILE A 549 -8.02 24.96 -19.07
N LEU A 550 -7.34 23.87 -19.41
CA LEU A 550 -7.00 23.48 -20.79
C LEU A 550 -7.94 22.43 -21.38
#